data_AF-A0A9D6NWH3-F1
#
_entry.id   AF-A0A9D6NWH3-F1
#
_cell.length_a   1.000
_cell.length_b   1.000
_cell.length_c   1.000
_cell.angle_alpha   90.00
_cell.angle_beta   90.00
_cell.angle_gamma   90.00
#
_symmetry.space_group_name_H-M   'P 1'
#
loop_
_entity.id
_entity.type
_entity.pdbx_description
1 polymer ?
#
loop_
_entity_poly.entity_id
_entity_poly.type
_entity_poly.pdbx_seq_one_letter_code
_entity_poly.pdbx_strand_id
1 'polypeptide(L)'
;KRYPGHAYKVMNALWGQGQLMLAKVIVVFDADVDVHDVVGCWQRALSSIDVGCDVHFTPGPVDVLDHASHAFSYGTKLGIDATSKLPEELSRGDVRPAPARTPAPTDLEALRVAVPELKRCHLGAGGHLLFVTIQKRAPYQVRQVLQALWAQRRTPVPTATVVLDDDVEVHNPQEVWWVALNNIDARRDVALGPDASVPTHLGIDATRKWPEEGFTRRWPERLEMSSEIKQQVDRRWGELGIVLPLEGR
;
A
#
# COMPACT_ATOMS: atom_id res chain seq x y z
N LYS A 1 -17.54 -0.84 -15.92
CA LYS A 1 -17.92 -2.26 -15.61
C LYS A 1 -19.10 -2.75 -16.50
N ARG A 2 -19.43 -4.06 -16.57
CA ARG A 2 -20.54 -4.60 -17.41
C ARG A 2 -21.51 -5.57 -16.69
N TYR A 3 -21.08 -6.26 -15.64
CA TYR A 3 -21.91 -7.19 -14.85
C TYR A 3 -21.30 -7.36 -13.44
N PRO A 4 -22.07 -7.86 -12.45
CA PRO A 4 -21.56 -8.18 -11.11
C PRO A 4 -20.35 -9.09 -11.15
N GLY A 5 -19.28 -8.75 -10.41
CA GLY A 5 -18.06 -9.56 -10.35
C GLY A 5 -17.11 -9.40 -11.55
N HIS A 6 -17.35 -8.44 -12.44
CA HIS A 6 -16.46 -8.22 -13.58
C HIS A 6 -15.03 -7.85 -13.14
N ALA A 7 -14.86 -7.06 -12.08
CA ALA A 7 -13.54 -6.73 -11.53
C ALA A 7 -12.78 -7.98 -11.06
N TYR A 8 -13.45 -8.90 -10.36
CA TYR A 8 -12.89 -10.19 -9.96
C TYR A 8 -12.45 -11.02 -11.16
N LYS A 9 -13.26 -11.07 -12.23
CA LYS A 9 -12.87 -11.76 -13.46
C LYS A 9 -11.60 -11.16 -14.05
N VAL A 10 -11.50 -9.82 -14.12
CA VAL A 10 -10.31 -9.13 -14.64
C VAL A 10 -9.08 -9.46 -13.79
N MET A 11 -9.17 -9.37 -12.46
CA MET A 11 -8.06 -9.71 -11.57
C MET A 11 -7.58 -11.15 -11.79
N ASN A 12 -8.50 -12.12 -11.82
CA ASN A 12 -8.14 -13.53 -12.03
C ASN A 12 -7.61 -13.81 -13.44
N ALA A 13 -8.09 -13.11 -14.46
CA ALA A 13 -7.55 -13.21 -15.82
C ALA A 13 -6.10 -12.71 -15.88
N LEU A 14 -5.81 -11.55 -15.27
CA LEU A 14 -4.45 -10.99 -15.21
C LEU A 14 -3.52 -11.89 -14.39
N TRP A 15 -3.96 -12.39 -13.24
CA TRP A 15 -3.19 -13.35 -12.45
C TRP A 15 -3.05 -14.72 -13.12
N GLY A 16 -3.89 -15.05 -14.10
CA GLY A 16 -3.77 -16.24 -14.93
C GLY A 16 -2.88 -16.06 -16.17
N GLN A 17 -2.36 -14.86 -16.44
CA GLN A 17 -1.73 -14.52 -17.72
C GLN A 17 -0.23 -14.27 -17.60
N GLY A 18 0.58 -15.24 -18.04
CA GLY A 18 2.02 -15.05 -18.29
C GLY A 18 2.76 -14.35 -17.15
N GLN A 19 3.49 -13.27 -17.45
CA GLN A 19 4.25 -12.52 -16.44
C GLN A 19 3.35 -11.75 -15.45
N LEU A 20 2.10 -11.43 -15.81
CA LEU A 20 1.16 -10.75 -14.92
C LEU A 20 0.69 -11.65 -13.77
N MET A 21 0.90 -12.97 -13.87
CA MET A 21 0.71 -13.89 -12.73
C MET A 21 1.57 -13.52 -11.53
N LEU A 22 2.69 -12.80 -11.73
CA LEU A 22 3.61 -12.39 -10.66
C LEU A 22 3.19 -11.09 -9.97
N ALA A 23 2.24 -10.34 -10.55
CA ALA A 23 1.73 -9.12 -9.93
C ALA A 23 1.17 -9.42 -8.53
N LYS A 24 1.71 -8.74 -7.52
CA LYS A 24 1.31 -8.91 -6.11
C LYS A 24 0.04 -8.13 -5.78
N VAL A 25 -0.16 -6.98 -6.42
CA VAL A 25 -1.29 -6.09 -6.18
C VAL A 25 -1.92 -5.72 -7.52
N ILE A 26 -3.24 -5.84 -7.63
CA ILE A 26 -4.03 -5.37 -8.77
C ILE A 26 -5.17 -4.50 -8.24
N VAL A 27 -5.28 -3.28 -8.75
CA VAL A 27 -6.42 -2.40 -8.51
C VAL A 27 -7.18 -2.26 -9.82
N VAL A 28 -8.50 -2.49 -9.79
CA VAL A 28 -9.34 -2.41 -10.98
C VAL A 28 -10.22 -1.17 -10.90
N PHE A 29 -10.18 -0.36 -11.95
CA PHE A 29 -10.93 0.88 -12.07
C PHE A 29 -11.96 0.82 -13.19
N ASP A 30 -12.90 1.78 -13.20
CA ASP A 30 -13.75 2.02 -14.37
C ASP A 30 -12.94 2.64 -15.52
N ALA A 31 -13.50 2.57 -16.73
CA ALA A 31 -12.79 2.91 -17.96
C ALA A 31 -12.47 4.42 -18.13
N ASP A 32 -13.09 5.26 -17.32
CA ASP A 32 -12.90 6.71 -17.27
C ASP A 32 -11.72 7.15 -16.39
N VAL A 33 -11.08 6.22 -15.68
CA VAL A 33 -9.92 6.49 -14.82
C VAL A 33 -8.63 6.34 -15.62
N ASP A 34 -7.81 7.39 -15.66
CA ASP A 34 -6.46 7.32 -16.22
C ASP A 34 -5.51 6.60 -15.25
N VAL A 35 -5.09 5.40 -15.63
CA VAL A 35 -4.19 4.55 -14.83
C VAL A 35 -2.73 5.02 -14.83
N HIS A 36 -2.39 6.02 -15.65
CA HIS A 36 -1.07 6.65 -15.63
C HIS A 36 -0.95 7.74 -14.56
N ASP A 37 -2.08 8.30 -14.11
CA ASP A 37 -2.11 9.15 -12.92
C ASP A 37 -2.22 8.30 -11.65
N VAL A 38 -1.07 7.89 -11.12
CA VAL A 38 -0.97 7.05 -9.92
C VAL A 38 -1.61 7.74 -8.70
N VAL A 39 -1.45 9.05 -8.56
CA VAL A 39 -2.01 9.80 -7.42
C VAL A 39 -3.53 9.86 -7.52
N GLY A 40 -4.05 10.20 -8.70
CA GLY A 40 -5.48 10.19 -9.00
C GLY A 40 -6.12 8.81 -8.86
N CYS A 41 -5.42 7.74 -9.24
CA CYS A 41 -5.87 6.37 -9.04
C CYS A 41 -6.07 6.04 -7.55
N TRP A 42 -5.10 6.36 -6.69
CA TRP A 42 -5.23 6.12 -5.25
C TRP A 42 -6.31 7.00 -4.61
N GLN A 43 -6.43 8.27 -5.03
CA GLN A 43 -7.54 9.13 -4.63
C GLN A 43 -8.89 8.52 -5.01
N ARG A 44 -9.03 8.08 -6.27
CA ARG A 44 -10.25 7.48 -6.80
C ARG A 44 -10.61 6.20 -6.08
N ALA A 45 -9.65 5.31 -5.83
CA ALA A 45 -9.88 4.07 -5.10
C ALA A 45 -10.31 4.36 -3.65
N LEU A 46 -9.49 5.10 -2.90
CA LEU A 46 -9.68 5.27 -1.46
C LEU A 46 -10.86 6.17 -1.10
N SER A 47 -11.36 6.98 -2.04
CA SER A 47 -12.59 7.76 -1.87
C SER A 47 -13.87 6.95 -2.11
N SER A 48 -13.79 5.76 -2.72
CA SER A 48 -14.95 5.05 -3.25
C SER A 48 -14.91 3.53 -3.08
N ILE A 49 -14.10 2.99 -2.17
CA ILE A 49 -14.16 1.58 -1.80
C ILE A 49 -14.85 1.40 -0.45
N ASP A 50 -15.59 0.29 -0.34
CA ASP A 50 -15.88 -0.35 0.93
C ASP A 50 -14.74 -1.31 1.26
N VAL A 51 -13.95 -0.97 2.29
CA VAL A 51 -12.76 -1.74 2.66
C VAL A 51 -13.07 -3.21 2.99
N GLY A 52 -14.27 -3.52 3.49
CA GLY A 52 -14.64 -4.88 3.86
C GLY A 52 -15.11 -5.74 2.69
N CYS A 53 -15.65 -5.12 1.63
CA CYS A 53 -16.20 -5.83 0.48
C CYS A 53 -15.31 -5.74 -0.77
N ASP A 54 -14.43 -4.75 -0.88
CA ASP A 54 -13.70 -4.44 -2.11
C ASP A 54 -12.22 -4.83 -2.07
N VAL A 55 -11.74 -5.29 -0.91
CA VAL A 55 -10.37 -5.75 -0.71
C VAL A 55 -10.34 -7.27 -0.74
N HIS A 56 -9.58 -7.82 -1.67
CA HIS A 56 -9.53 -9.25 -1.97
C HIS A 56 -8.16 -9.83 -1.72
N PHE A 57 -8.14 -11.01 -1.09
CA PHE A 57 -6.93 -11.78 -0.89
C PHE A 57 -7.05 -13.07 -1.67
N THR A 58 -6.09 -13.34 -2.56
CA THR A 58 -6.00 -14.62 -3.25
C THR A 58 -4.62 -15.22 -3.09
N PRO A 59 -4.49 -16.50 -2.72
CA PRO A 59 -3.20 -17.16 -2.77
C PRO A 59 -2.78 -17.37 -4.24
N GLY A 60 -1.48 -17.41 -4.50
CA GLY A 60 -0.99 -17.70 -5.84
C GLY A 60 0.52 -17.62 -5.98
N PRO A 61 1.03 -17.89 -7.20
CA PRO A 61 2.45 -17.79 -7.49
C PRO A 61 2.90 -16.34 -7.34
N VAL A 62 4.09 -16.12 -6.80
CA VAL A 62 4.76 -14.82 -6.75
C VAL A 62 6.15 -14.95 -7.37
N ASP A 63 6.81 -13.82 -7.61
CA ASP A 63 8.16 -13.81 -8.16
C ASP A 63 9.12 -14.63 -7.27
N VAL A 64 10.06 -15.35 -7.88
CA VAL A 64 11.08 -16.12 -7.15
C VAL A 64 11.97 -15.24 -6.28
N LEU A 65 12.10 -13.96 -6.66
CA LEU A 65 12.84 -12.91 -5.96
C LEU A 65 11.99 -12.19 -4.92
N ASP A 66 10.69 -12.48 -4.80
CA ASP A 66 9.85 -11.91 -3.75
C ASP A 66 10.34 -12.40 -2.39
N HIS A 67 11.03 -11.52 -1.65
CA HIS A 67 11.53 -11.83 -0.32
C HIS A 67 10.42 -11.82 0.72
N ALA A 68 9.36 -11.03 0.55
CA ALA A 68 8.34 -10.86 1.57
C ALA A 68 7.34 -12.02 1.62
N SER A 69 7.23 -12.81 0.56
CA SER A 69 6.31 -13.95 0.52
C SER A 69 6.61 -14.98 1.61
N HIS A 70 5.56 -15.55 2.19
CA HIS A 70 5.69 -16.51 3.28
C HIS A 70 6.33 -17.85 2.85
N ALA A 71 6.25 -18.19 1.56
CA ALA A 71 6.82 -19.39 0.98
C ALA A 71 7.59 -19.07 -0.31
N PHE A 72 8.45 -19.98 -0.74
CA PHE A 72 9.20 -19.84 -1.99
C PHE A 72 8.25 -19.84 -3.19
N SER A 73 8.28 -18.75 -3.98
CA SER A 73 7.45 -18.56 -5.19
C SER A 73 5.94 -18.69 -4.97
N TYR A 74 5.47 -18.62 -3.72
CA TYR A 74 4.06 -18.71 -3.36
C TYR A 74 3.75 -17.74 -2.22
N GLY A 75 2.66 -16.99 -2.38
CA GLY A 75 2.30 -15.89 -1.49
C GLY A 75 0.82 -15.57 -1.55
N THR A 76 0.44 -14.50 -0.85
CA THR A 76 -0.89 -13.90 -1.02
C THR A 76 -0.81 -12.63 -1.85
N LYS A 77 -1.74 -12.49 -2.78
CA LYS A 77 -1.94 -11.32 -3.64
C LYS A 77 -3.11 -10.48 -3.14
N LEU A 78 -3.05 -9.18 -3.43
CA LEU A 78 -4.08 -8.19 -3.10
C LEU A 78 -4.82 -7.75 -4.37
N GLY A 79 -6.14 -7.87 -4.36
CA GLY A 79 -7.03 -7.26 -5.34
C GLY A 79 -7.81 -6.12 -4.69
N ILE A 80 -7.99 -5.00 -5.39
CA ILE A 80 -8.89 -3.91 -4.94
C ILE A 80 -9.89 -3.62 -6.06
N ASP A 81 -11.18 -3.83 -5.80
CA ASP A 81 -12.25 -3.45 -6.72
C ASP A 81 -12.65 -1.98 -6.50
N ALA A 82 -11.92 -1.07 -7.14
CA ALA A 82 -12.21 0.36 -7.14
C ALA A 82 -13.27 0.76 -8.20
N THR A 83 -13.99 -0.19 -8.79
CA THR A 83 -15.06 0.10 -9.75
C THR A 83 -16.36 0.50 -9.04
N SER A 84 -17.14 1.35 -9.70
CA SER A 84 -18.44 1.83 -9.24
C SER A 84 -19.44 0.67 -9.11
N LYS A 85 -20.14 0.55 -7.98
CA LYS A 85 -21.02 -0.61 -7.72
C LYS A 85 -22.31 -0.56 -8.53
N LEU A 86 -22.66 -1.68 -9.16
CA LEU A 86 -23.91 -1.83 -9.92
C LEU A 86 -25.10 -2.11 -8.98
N PRO A 87 -26.33 -1.72 -9.34
CA PRO A 87 -27.53 -2.04 -8.56
C PRO A 87 -27.67 -3.54 -8.27
N GLU A 88 -27.31 -4.39 -9.22
CA GLU A 88 -27.37 -5.85 -9.07
C GLU A 88 -26.33 -6.36 -8.07
N GLU A 89 -25.17 -5.72 -7.95
CA GLU A 89 -24.18 -6.04 -6.89
C GLU A 89 -24.72 -5.69 -5.51
N LEU A 90 -25.33 -4.52 -5.38
CA LEU A 90 -25.91 -4.05 -4.11
C LEU A 90 -27.10 -4.88 -3.65
N SER A 91 -27.88 -5.44 -4.59
CA SER A 91 -29.04 -6.29 -4.28
C SER A 91 -28.69 -7.66 -3.67
N ARG A 92 -27.43 -8.12 -3.81
CA ARG A 92 -26.99 -9.44 -3.32
C ARG A 92 -26.68 -9.48 -1.83
N GLY A 93 -26.41 -8.33 -1.22
CA GLY A 93 -26.11 -8.19 0.21
C GLY A 93 -24.66 -8.51 0.62
N ASP A 94 -23.81 -9.01 -0.29
CA ASP A 94 -22.38 -9.24 -0.07
C ASP A 94 -21.50 -8.04 -0.49
N VAL A 95 -22.06 -7.10 -1.25
CA VAL A 95 -21.45 -5.81 -1.61
C VAL A 95 -22.27 -4.69 -1.00
N ARG A 96 -21.57 -3.68 -0.46
CA ARG A 96 -22.19 -2.48 0.11
C ARG A 96 -21.94 -1.26 -0.77
N PRO A 97 -22.80 -0.23 -0.70
CA PRO A 97 -22.50 1.05 -1.32
C PRO A 97 -21.20 1.59 -0.72
N ALA A 98 -20.23 1.87 -1.58
CA ALA A 98 -19.02 2.51 -1.09
C ALA A 98 -19.36 3.90 -0.56
N PRO A 99 -18.85 4.29 0.62
CA PRO A 99 -19.05 5.64 1.14
C PRO A 99 -18.36 6.63 0.19
N ALA A 100 -19.04 7.72 -0.16
CA ALA A 100 -18.38 8.85 -0.79
C ALA A 100 -17.53 9.54 0.29
N ARG A 101 -16.22 9.27 0.31
CA ARG A 101 -15.32 9.85 1.31
C ARG A 101 -14.71 11.11 0.76
N THR A 102 -14.77 12.18 1.54
CA THR A 102 -13.85 13.31 1.38
C THR A 102 -12.54 13.02 2.11
N PRO A 103 -11.41 13.61 1.70
CA PRO A 103 -10.17 13.53 2.46
C PRO A 103 -10.40 13.87 3.93
N ALA A 104 -9.79 13.09 4.82
CA ALA A 104 -9.80 13.38 6.24
C ALA A 104 -8.96 14.65 6.48
N PRO A 105 -9.45 15.69 7.17
CA PRO A 105 -8.63 16.80 7.60
C PRO A 105 -7.73 16.35 8.75
N THR A 106 -6.70 15.57 8.42
CA THR A 106 -5.82 14.93 9.40
C THR A 106 -4.74 15.90 9.87
N ASP A 107 -4.72 16.16 11.18
CA ASP A 107 -3.65 16.89 11.84
C ASP A 107 -2.49 15.93 12.17
N LEU A 108 -1.41 16.04 11.41
CA LEU A 108 -0.23 15.19 11.54
C LEU A 108 0.52 15.41 12.86
N GLU A 109 0.54 16.64 13.38
CA GLU A 109 1.20 16.93 14.65
C GLU A 109 0.41 16.35 15.81
N ALA A 110 -0.93 16.51 15.80
CA ALA A 110 -1.80 15.87 16.78
C ALA A 110 -1.68 14.34 16.75
N LEU A 111 -1.56 13.72 15.56
CA LEU A 111 -1.32 12.29 15.42
C LEU A 111 0.00 11.85 16.05
N ARG A 112 1.10 12.57 15.78
CA ARG A 112 2.43 12.26 16.34
C ARG A 112 2.47 12.39 17.86
N VAL A 113 1.75 13.37 18.42
CA VAL A 113 1.61 13.51 19.87
C VAL A 113 0.81 12.35 20.46
N ALA A 114 -0.23 11.89 19.77
CA ALA A 114 -1.10 10.82 20.25
C ALA A 114 -0.51 9.40 20.06
N VAL A 115 0.37 9.21 19.08
CA VAL A 115 1.03 7.94 18.76
C VAL A 115 2.55 8.16 18.70
N PRO A 116 3.26 8.09 19.84
CA PRO A 116 4.69 8.42 19.93
C PRO A 116 5.63 7.52 19.12
N GLU A 117 5.15 6.37 18.66
CA GLU A 117 5.87 5.46 17.78
C GLU A 117 6.12 6.05 16.39
N LEU A 118 5.30 7.03 15.97
CA LEU A 118 5.40 7.67 14.66
C LEU A 118 6.63 8.58 14.61
N LYS A 119 7.53 8.31 13.67
CA LYS A 119 8.74 9.12 13.45
C LYS A 119 8.51 10.22 12.42
N ARG A 120 7.94 9.84 11.27
CA ARG A 120 7.56 10.73 10.18
C ARG A 120 6.16 10.39 9.70
N CYS A 121 5.43 11.39 9.23
CA CYS A 121 4.09 11.25 8.69
C CYS A 121 3.97 12.09 7.41
N HIS A 122 3.26 11.59 6.41
CA HIS A 122 2.94 12.33 5.19
C HIS A 122 1.55 11.94 4.67
N LEU A 123 0.80 12.91 4.15
CA LEU A 123 -0.49 12.66 3.52
C LEU A 123 -0.30 12.49 2.01
N GLY A 124 -0.56 11.28 1.51
CA GLY A 124 -0.58 10.96 0.09
C GLY A 124 -2.00 11.00 -0.49
N ALA A 125 -2.09 10.87 -1.81
CA ALA A 125 -3.35 10.71 -2.53
C ALA A 125 -4.43 11.72 -2.08
N GLY A 126 -4.09 13.01 -2.08
CA GLY A 126 -5.02 14.09 -1.72
C GLY A 126 -5.57 14.03 -0.29
N GLY A 127 -4.91 13.32 0.63
CA GLY A 127 -5.36 13.14 2.03
C GLY A 127 -6.19 11.88 2.28
N HIS A 128 -6.32 11.00 1.29
CA HIS A 128 -6.96 9.69 1.47
C HIS A 128 -6.01 8.60 1.99
N LEU A 129 -4.70 8.87 1.97
CA LEU A 129 -3.65 7.94 2.33
C LEU A 129 -2.70 8.58 3.32
N LEU A 130 -2.36 7.84 4.37
CA LEU A 130 -1.36 8.23 5.36
C LEU A 130 -0.12 7.35 5.22
N PHE A 131 1.03 7.96 4.99
CA PHE A 131 2.32 7.29 5.12
C PHE A 131 2.90 7.61 6.48
N VAL A 132 3.37 6.58 7.20
CA VAL A 132 4.09 6.76 8.45
C VAL A 132 5.34 5.91 8.48
N THR A 133 6.38 6.40 9.14
CA THR A 133 7.52 5.57 9.52
C THR A 133 7.53 5.29 11.01
N ILE A 134 8.02 4.12 11.38
CA ILE A 134 8.28 3.74 12.77
C ILE A 134 9.69 3.19 12.92
N GLN A 135 10.24 3.35 14.12
CA GLN A 135 11.40 2.55 14.52
C GLN A 135 10.90 1.27 15.18
N LYS A 136 10.95 0.16 14.44
CA LYS A 136 10.50 -1.15 14.93
C LYS A 136 11.44 -1.67 16.03
N ARG A 137 10.88 -1.98 17.19
CA ARG A 137 11.57 -2.40 18.42
C ARG A 137 11.02 -3.70 19.02
N ALA A 138 9.86 -4.15 18.54
CA ALA A 138 9.20 -5.36 19.01
C ALA A 138 8.45 -6.05 17.85
N PRO A 139 8.25 -7.38 17.92
CA PRO A 139 7.42 -8.09 16.96
C PRO A 139 5.97 -7.60 17.02
N TYR A 140 5.30 -7.54 15.87
CA TYR A 140 3.90 -7.12 15.72
C TYR A 140 3.60 -5.67 16.16
N GLN A 141 4.61 -4.82 16.34
CA GLN A 141 4.44 -3.43 16.76
C GLN A 141 3.52 -2.64 15.81
N VAL A 142 3.56 -2.93 14.51
CA VAL A 142 2.71 -2.25 13.52
C VAL A 142 1.22 -2.45 13.79
N ARG A 143 0.81 -3.63 14.30
CA ARG A 143 -0.59 -3.87 14.67
C ARG A 143 -1.04 -2.93 15.79
N GLN A 144 -0.17 -2.70 16.77
CA GLN A 144 -0.44 -1.76 17.87
C GLN A 144 -0.53 -0.32 17.36
N VAL A 145 0.36 0.07 16.45
CA VAL A 145 0.34 1.39 15.81
C VAL A 145 -0.96 1.61 15.02
N LEU A 146 -1.38 0.64 14.20
CA LEU A 146 -2.62 0.73 13.44
C LEU A 146 -3.85 0.83 14.36
N GLN A 147 -3.90 0.02 15.43
CA GLN A 147 -4.97 0.11 16.43
C GLN A 147 -5.01 1.48 17.12
N ALA A 148 -3.84 2.01 17.51
CA ALA A 148 -3.73 3.33 18.14
C ALA A 148 -4.16 4.46 17.18
N LEU A 149 -3.84 4.35 15.89
CA LEU A 149 -4.28 5.27 14.85
C LEU A 149 -5.80 5.20 14.66
N TRP A 150 -6.38 4.01 14.52
CA TRP A 150 -7.83 3.87 14.31
C TRP A 150 -8.67 4.24 15.54
N ALA A 151 -8.07 4.24 16.74
CA ALA A 151 -8.72 4.69 17.97
C ALA A 151 -8.74 6.22 18.13
N GLN A 152 -8.13 6.99 17.22
CA GLN A 152 -8.04 8.44 17.35
C GLN A 152 -9.41 9.13 17.26
N ARG A 153 -9.69 9.99 18.24
CA ARG A 153 -10.91 10.82 18.30
C ARG A 153 -10.66 12.30 18.03
N ARG A 154 -9.41 12.75 18.18
CA ARG A 154 -9.03 14.17 18.04
C ARG A 154 -8.85 14.60 16.60
N THR A 155 -8.34 13.70 15.77
CA THR A 155 -8.10 13.91 14.35
C THR A 155 -8.48 12.65 13.59
N PRO A 156 -9.20 12.75 12.47
CA PRO A 156 -9.53 11.60 11.66
C PRO A 156 -8.26 11.04 10.99
N VAL A 157 -8.22 9.71 10.80
CA VAL A 157 -7.16 9.03 10.06
C VAL A 157 -7.64 8.74 8.64
N PRO A 158 -6.78 8.89 7.61
CA PRO A 158 -7.15 8.56 6.24
C PRO A 158 -7.55 7.09 6.06
N THR A 159 -8.27 6.81 4.96
CA THR A 159 -8.87 5.49 4.70
C THR A 159 -7.83 4.39 4.60
N ALA A 160 -6.64 4.70 4.11
CA ALA A 160 -5.52 3.78 4.12
C ALA A 160 -4.31 4.37 4.85
N THR A 161 -3.57 3.50 5.54
CA THR A 161 -2.31 3.83 6.19
C THR A 161 -1.23 2.82 5.77
N VAL A 162 -0.09 3.30 5.29
CA VAL A 162 1.11 2.49 5.04
C VAL A 162 2.14 2.77 6.13
N VAL A 163 2.55 1.72 6.84
CA VAL A 163 3.54 1.79 7.91
C VAL A 163 4.86 1.23 7.41
N LEU A 164 5.89 2.06 7.42
CA LEU A 164 7.22 1.78 6.87
C LEU A 164 8.28 1.82 7.98
N ASP A 165 9.46 1.27 7.71
CA ASP A 165 10.61 1.45 8.58
C ASP A 165 11.12 2.91 8.57
N ASP A 166 11.82 3.30 9.63
CA ASP A 166 12.33 4.67 9.83
C ASP A 166 13.33 5.13 8.76
N ASP A 167 13.87 4.24 7.94
CA ASP A 167 14.83 4.56 6.89
C ASP A 167 14.21 4.88 5.52
N VAL A 168 12.87 4.96 5.43
CA VAL A 168 12.15 5.29 4.19
C VAL A 168 11.74 6.76 4.15
N GLU A 169 12.01 7.47 3.05
CA GLU A 169 11.53 8.85 2.87
C GLU A 169 10.06 8.90 2.44
N VAL A 170 9.18 9.35 3.36
CA VAL A 170 7.72 9.37 3.14
C VAL A 170 7.24 10.48 2.21
N HIS A 171 8.06 11.50 1.94
CA HIS A 171 7.75 12.54 0.95
C HIS A 171 8.06 12.09 -0.49
N ASN A 172 8.72 10.94 -0.66
CA ASN A 172 9.00 10.35 -1.96
C ASN A 172 8.02 9.19 -2.24
N PRO A 173 6.90 9.44 -2.95
CA PRO A 173 5.89 8.41 -3.19
C PRO A 173 6.42 7.23 -4.02
N GLN A 174 7.41 7.45 -4.88
CA GLN A 174 8.01 6.36 -5.66
C GLN A 174 8.77 5.39 -4.75
N GLU A 175 9.57 5.92 -3.82
CA GLU A 175 10.27 5.11 -2.83
C GLU A 175 9.28 4.40 -1.90
N VAL A 176 8.28 5.11 -1.38
CA VAL A 176 7.25 4.53 -0.51
C VAL A 176 6.57 3.34 -1.17
N TRP A 177 6.11 3.48 -2.42
CA TRP A 177 5.45 2.39 -3.12
C TRP A 177 6.40 1.27 -3.52
N TRP A 178 7.63 1.60 -3.90
CA TRP A 178 8.65 0.60 -4.17
C TRP A 178 8.91 -0.26 -2.92
N VAL A 179 9.07 0.34 -1.74
CA VAL A 179 9.24 -0.40 -0.49
C VAL A 179 7.97 -1.17 -0.15
N ALA A 180 6.82 -0.50 -0.13
CA ALA A 180 5.56 -1.08 0.33
C ALA A 180 5.13 -2.30 -0.50
N LEU A 181 5.19 -2.22 -1.82
CA LEU A 181 4.73 -3.31 -2.68
C LEU A 181 5.70 -4.52 -2.70
N ASN A 182 6.98 -4.28 -2.41
CA ASN A 182 7.96 -5.37 -2.27
C ASN A 182 7.92 -6.02 -0.88
N ASN A 183 7.60 -5.27 0.19
CA ASN A 183 7.71 -5.73 1.58
C ASN A 183 6.46 -6.42 2.15
N ILE A 184 5.45 -6.69 1.32
CA ILE A 184 4.19 -7.27 1.79
C ILE A 184 3.94 -8.69 1.28
N ASP A 185 3.40 -9.55 2.13
CA ASP A 185 2.53 -10.67 1.74
C ASP A 185 1.10 -10.28 2.15
N ALA A 186 0.19 -10.17 1.19
CA ALA A 186 -1.05 -9.42 1.37
C ALA A 186 -1.87 -9.87 2.59
N ARG A 187 -2.05 -11.18 2.80
CA ARG A 187 -2.87 -11.69 3.92
C ARG A 187 -2.20 -11.52 5.28
N ARG A 188 -0.85 -11.52 5.33
CA ARG A 188 -0.10 -11.34 6.57
C ARG A 188 -0.05 -9.87 6.99
N ASP A 189 0.10 -8.99 6.00
CA ASP A 189 0.58 -7.63 6.21
C ASP A 189 -0.47 -6.55 5.96
N VAL A 190 -1.61 -6.91 5.38
CA VAL A 190 -2.74 -6.00 5.20
C VAL A 190 -3.78 -6.29 6.29
N ALA A 191 -4.05 -5.29 7.12
CA ALA A 191 -5.06 -5.32 8.15
C ALA A 191 -6.28 -4.49 7.71
N LEU A 192 -7.48 -5.03 7.90
CA LEU A 192 -8.73 -4.31 7.71
C LEU A 192 -9.29 -4.01 9.10
N GLY A 193 -9.61 -2.75 9.39
CA GLY A 193 -10.11 -2.40 10.71
C GLY A 193 -10.77 -1.02 10.79
N PRO A 194 -11.14 -0.57 12.01
CA PRO A 194 -11.11 -1.33 13.27
C PRO A 194 -12.03 -2.57 13.25
N ASP A 195 -11.87 -3.49 14.22
CA ASP A 195 -12.68 -4.72 14.40
C ASP A 195 -14.17 -4.39 14.67
N ALA A 196 -14.88 -4.02 13.61
CA ALA A 196 -16.31 -3.84 13.55
C ALA A 196 -16.90 -4.81 12.52
N SER A 197 -18.22 -5.00 12.52
CA SER A 197 -18.91 -5.77 11.48
C SER A 197 -18.65 -5.24 10.05
N VAL A 198 -18.16 -4.00 9.94
CA VAL A 198 -17.76 -3.34 8.70
C VAL A 198 -16.44 -2.60 8.92
N PRO A 199 -15.30 -3.08 8.38
CA PRO A 199 -14.05 -2.35 8.48
C PRO A 199 -14.10 -1.10 7.60
N THR A 200 -13.48 -0.02 8.09
CA THR A 200 -13.49 1.28 7.40
C THR A 200 -12.11 1.73 6.96
N HIS A 201 -11.05 1.09 7.45
CA HIS A 201 -9.66 1.45 7.21
C HIS A 201 -8.82 0.26 6.74
N LEU A 202 -7.87 0.55 5.88
CA LEU A 202 -6.88 -0.37 5.33
C LEU A 202 -5.50 -0.03 5.92
N GLY A 203 -4.92 -0.92 6.72
CA GLY A 203 -3.56 -0.79 7.24
C GLY A 203 -2.61 -1.69 6.48
N ILE A 204 -1.46 -1.19 6.04
CA ILE A 204 -0.45 -1.94 5.32
C ILE A 204 0.86 -1.89 6.13
N ASP A 205 1.27 -3.05 6.65
CA ASP A 205 2.58 -3.24 7.26
C ASP A 205 3.63 -3.48 6.16
N ALA A 206 4.30 -2.40 5.74
CA ALA A 206 5.41 -2.44 4.80
C ALA A 206 6.78 -2.55 5.50
N THR A 207 6.81 -2.82 6.81
CA THR A 207 8.07 -2.92 7.57
C THR A 207 8.82 -4.21 7.29
N ARG A 208 10.11 -4.27 7.64
CA ARG A 208 10.87 -5.52 7.61
C ARG A 208 10.26 -6.56 8.55
N LYS A 209 10.11 -7.80 8.09
CA LYS A 209 9.51 -8.88 8.87
C LYS A 209 10.56 -9.65 9.66
N TRP A 210 10.25 -9.92 10.92
CA TRP A 210 11.18 -10.53 11.87
C TRP A 210 10.89 -12.02 12.08
N PRO A 211 11.89 -12.84 12.44
CA PRO A 211 11.68 -14.24 12.81
C PRO A 211 10.65 -14.44 13.92
N GLU A 212 10.61 -13.54 14.89
CA GLU A 212 9.65 -13.55 16.00
C GLU A 212 8.21 -13.27 15.56
N GLU A 213 8.01 -12.75 14.34
CA GLU A 213 6.71 -12.57 13.69
C GLU A 213 6.28 -13.81 12.89
N GLY A 214 7.03 -14.91 12.99
CA GLY A 214 6.82 -16.15 12.23
C GLY A 214 7.43 -16.13 10.83
N PHE A 215 8.26 -15.14 10.50
CA PHE A 215 8.91 -15.03 9.20
C PHE A 215 10.24 -15.79 9.16
N THR A 216 10.29 -16.89 8.41
CA THR A 216 11.43 -17.84 8.46
C THR A 216 12.49 -17.61 7.38
N ARG A 217 12.22 -16.76 6.40
CA ARG A 217 13.16 -16.47 5.30
C ARG A 217 14.14 -15.37 5.71
N ARG A 218 15.25 -15.25 4.97
CA ARG A 218 16.17 -14.13 5.15
C ARG A 218 15.55 -12.86 4.58
N TRP A 219 15.49 -11.80 5.39
CA TRP A 219 15.17 -10.48 4.88
C TRP A 219 16.42 -9.84 4.25
N PRO A 220 16.37 -9.39 2.99
CA PRO A 220 17.53 -8.78 2.34
C PRO A 220 17.83 -7.40 2.90
N GLU A 221 19.11 -7.02 2.86
CA GLU A 221 19.50 -5.62 3.09
C GLU A 221 19.14 -4.79 1.86
N ARG A 222 18.86 -3.50 2.09
CA ARG A 222 18.61 -2.55 1.01
C ARG A 222 19.90 -2.40 0.20
N LEU A 223 19.80 -2.58 -1.12
CA LEU A 223 20.93 -2.32 -2.01
C LEU A 223 21.15 -0.81 -2.08
N GLU A 224 22.32 -0.37 -1.64
CA GLU A 224 22.74 1.03 -1.70
C GLU A 224 24.04 1.15 -2.50
N MET A 225 24.08 2.10 -3.44
CA MET A 225 25.32 2.49 -4.10
C MET A 225 26.18 3.30 -3.13
N SER A 226 27.47 3.02 -3.08
CA SER A 226 28.41 3.79 -2.26
C SER A 226 28.43 5.26 -2.69
N SER A 227 28.68 6.15 -1.73
CA SER A 227 28.79 7.60 -1.97
C SER A 227 29.88 7.93 -2.99
N GLU A 228 30.99 7.19 -2.97
CA GLU A 228 32.09 7.31 -3.93
C GLU A 228 31.62 7.02 -5.37
N ILE A 229 30.90 5.92 -5.58
CA ILE A 229 30.38 5.56 -6.91
C ILE A 229 29.33 6.56 -7.38
N LYS A 230 28.43 7.02 -6.49
CA LYS A 230 27.47 8.10 -6.82
C LYS A 230 28.19 9.35 -7.32
N GLN A 231 29.19 9.83 -6.57
CA GLN A 231 29.99 10.99 -6.95
C GLN A 231 30.80 10.79 -8.24
N GLN A 232 31.27 9.56 -8.48
CA GLN A 232 31.96 9.22 -9.73
C GLN A 232 31.00 9.33 -10.93
N VAL A 233 29.79 8.78 -10.82
CA VAL A 233 28.77 8.87 -11.88
C VAL A 233 28.32 10.32 -12.07
N ASP A 234 28.12 11.06 -10.98
CA ASP A 234 27.65 12.45 -11.03
C ASP A 234 28.60 13.38 -11.79
N ARG A 235 29.91 13.14 -11.68
CA ARG A 235 30.92 13.89 -12.43
C ARG A 235 30.93 13.58 -13.93
N ARG A 236 30.39 12.43 -14.34
CA ARG A 236 30.46 11.93 -15.72
C ARG A 236 29.20 12.21 -16.55
N TRP A 237 28.11 12.68 -15.95
CA TRP A 237 26.88 12.99 -16.71
C TRP A 237 27.15 13.94 -17.88
N GLY A 238 27.95 14.99 -17.65
CA GLY A 238 28.34 15.95 -18.69
C GLY A 238 29.20 15.34 -19.80
N GLU A 239 30.13 14.42 -19.45
CA GLU A 239 30.95 13.69 -20.43
C GLU A 239 30.09 12.79 -21.34
N LEU A 240 28.99 12.27 -20.80
CA LEU A 240 28.06 11.38 -21.50
C LEU A 240 27.00 12.14 -22.31
N GLY A 241 27.01 13.48 -22.30
CA GLY A 241 26.00 14.31 -22.96
C GLY A 241 24.61 14.21 -22.31
N ILE A 242 24.52 13.76 -21.06
CA ILE A 242 23.27 13.59 -20.32
C ILE A 242 23.06 14.83 -19.45
N VAL A 243 22.03 15.60 -19.75
CA VAL A 243 21.61 16.74 -18.92
C VAL A 243 20.61 16.24 -17.89
N LEU A 244 21.00 16.23 -16.62
CA LEU A 244 20.07 15.91 -15.55
C LEU A 244 19.03 17.03 -15.39
N PRO A 245 17.74 16.69 -15.18
CA PRO A 245 16.72 17.68 -14.84
C PRO A 245 17.09 18.45 -13.56
N LEU A 246 16.64 19.70 -13.46
CA LEU A 246 16.90 20.57 -12.31
C LEU A 246 16.24 20.09 -11.01
N GLU A 247 15.23 19.21 -11.09
CA GLU A 247 14.53 18.64 -9.94
C GLU A 247 15.19 17.32 -9.52
N GLY A 248 15.79 17.31 -8.31
CA GLY A 248 16.42 16.12 -7.72
C GLY A 248 17.81 16.33 -7.10
N ARG A 249 18.19 17.57 -6.75
CA ARG A 249 19.31 17.84 -5.85
C ARG A 249 18.86 17.80 -4.39
#